data_AF-A0A1C6UV83-F1
#
_entry.id   AF-A0A1C6UV83-F1
#
_cell.length_a   1.000
_cell.length_b   1.000
_cell.length_c   1.000
_cell.angle_alpha   90.00
_cell.angle_beta   90.00
_cell.angle_gamma   90.00
#
_symmetry.space_group_name_H-M   'P 1'
#
loop_
_entity.id
_entity.type
_entity.pdbx_description
1 polymer ?
#
loop_
_entity_poly.entity_id
_entity_poly.type
_entity_poly.pdbx_seq_one_letter_code
_entity_poly.pdbx_strand_id
1 'polypeptide(L)'
;MNPRRPVLRVALLALTAALLGFAVIAAVLGWRAHRYVSAYERATTVVEGTIVEDGIGDVGDIRVRWMDHAGREHVQRFGIYDTDRYTKGRTFPVAYDPAEPGSRGFPADPDETSEADDLVVPILIAGFVTVLVVLAWMLRGLLFRRAAGQPRRLMMASVLAGDRPDGPPISVGNSTWVALAEDSRRGPDRWQRVMWHPAVDSVSGAVPVTVHGDVSSKRRVVIELPGQVRLVPIGRLRHRPPKRVVLEERSDVGGNLHDFVILPAGASLPENRRWWGRAVIFALVGTALGGLWAILFAGGLAVPLAAAAGAVLLVNVWALTGAEP
;
A
#
# COMPACT_ATOMS: atom_id res chain seq x y z
N MET A 1 2.10 31.20 14.17
CA MET A 1 1.83 29.74 13.99
C MET A 1 2.71 29.22 12.86
N ASN A 2 3.57 28.22 13.10
CA ASN A 2 4.55 27.74 12.12
C ASN A 2 3.89 26.85 11.04
N PRO A 3 3.77 27.29 9.77
CA PRO A 3 3.14 26.52 8.68
C PRO A 3 4.00 25.36 8.14
N ARG A 4 5.04 24.92 8.88
CA ARG A 4 6.20 24.20 8.33
C ARG A 4 6.17 22.66 8.42
N ARG A 5 5.03 21.99 8.66
CA ARG A 5 5.00 20.50 8.68
C ARG A 5 3.82 19.83 7.97
N PRO A 6 3.35 20.29 6.79
CA PRO A 6 2.26 19.61 6.08
C PRO A 6 2.66 18.19 5.65
N VAL A 7 3.89 17.98 5.17
CA VAL A 7 4.31 16.67 4.64
C VAL A 7 4.45 15.60 5.72
N LEU A 8 5.01 15.94 6.89
CA LEU A 8 5.05 15.01 8.01
C LEU A 8 3.64 14.66 8.49
N ARG A 9 2.71 15.62 8.50
CA ARG A 9 1.31 15.36 8.86
C ARG A 9 0.62 14.46 7.85
N VAL A 10 0.83 14.67 6.55
CA VAL A 10 0.26 13.82 5.49
C VAL A 10 0.86 12.41 5.54
N ALA A 11 2.18 12.28 5.72
CA ALA A 11 2.83 10.98 5.85
C ALA A 11 2.38 10.23 7.12
N LEU A 12 2.27 10.94 8.25
CA LEU A 12 1.73 10.37 9.48
C LEU A 12 0.26 9.99 9.33
N LEU A 13 -0.56 10.83 8.70
CA LEU A 13 -1.97 10.54 8.46
C LEU A 13 -2.14 9.33 7.54
N ALA A 14 -1.34 9.23 6.48
CA ALA A 14 -1.32 8.06 5.60
C ALA A 14 -0.89 6.78 6.34
N LEU A 15 0.14 6.87 7.18
CA LEU A 15 0.60 5.75 8.00
C LEU A 15 -0.44 5.36 9.06
N THR A 16 -1.04 6.32 9.75
CA THR A 16 -2.09 6.09 10.75
C THR A 16 -3.35 5.51 10.12
N ALA A 17 -3.78 6.03 8.96
CA ALA A 17 -4.91 5.49 8.21
C ALA A 17 -4.61 4.05 7.75
N ALA A 18 -3.38 3.77 7.32
CA ALA A 18 -2.97 2.42 6.95
C ALA A 18 -3.01 1.46 8.14
N LEU A 19 -2.39 1.85 9.26
CA LEU A 19 -2.37 1.06 10.48
C LEU A 19 -3.78 0.81 11.02
N LEU A 20 -4.64 1.82 11.01
CA LEU A 20 -6.04 1.69 11.44
C LEU A 20 -6.81 0.74 10.50
N GLY A 21 -6.63 0.87 9.18
CA GLY A 21 -7.23 -0.03 8.20
C GLY A 21 -6.81 -1.47 8.41
N PHE A 22 -5.51 -1.73 8.57
CA PHE A 22 -5.00 -3.07 8.85
C PHE A 22 -5.47 -3.60 10.21
N ALA A 23 -5.54 -2.76 11.25
CA ALA A 23 -6.06 -3.15 12.55
C ALA A 23 -7.53 -3.56 12.50
N VAL A 24 -8.37 -2.83 11.76
CA VAL A 24 -9.78 -3.18 11.54
C VAL A 24 -9.90 -4.52 10.80
N ILE A 25 -9.11 -4.71 9.73
CA ILE A 25 -9.09 -5.97 8.98
C ILE A 25 -8.69 -7.13 9.90
N ALA A 26 -7.60 -6.98 10.66
CA ALA A 26 -7.12 -7.99 11.60
C ALA A 26 -8.17 -8.30 12.69
N ALA A 27 -8.84 -7.28 13.23
CA ALA A 27 -9.90 -7.47 14.23
C ALA A 27 -11.11 -8.21 13.65
N VAL A 28 -11.55 -7.87 12.43
CA VAL A 28 -12.68 -8.55 11.78
C VAL A 28 -12.33 -9.99 11.42
N LEU A 29 -11.15 -10.23 10.86
CA LEU A 29 -10.70 -11.58 10.52
C LEU A 29 -10.48 -12.42 11.78
N GLY A 30 -9.86 -11.86 12.83
CA GLY A 30 -9.69 -12.51 14.12
C GLY A 30 -11.02 -12.83 14.79
N TRP A 31 -11.99 -11.93 14.75
CA TRP A 31 -13.35 -12.18 15.24
C TRP A 31 -14.05 -13.31 14.47
N ARG A 32 -13.92 -13.34 13.15
CA ARG A 32 -14.48 -14.42 12.31
C ARG A 32 -13.81 -15.76 12.58
N ALA A 33 -12.48 -15.78 12.65
CA ALA A 33 -11.71 -16.98 12.98
C ALA A 33 -12.09 -17.50 14.38
N HIS A 34 -12.18 -16.60 15.37
CA HIS A 34 -12.62 -16.96 16.71
C HIS A 34 -14.04 -17.54 16.71
N ARG A 35 -15.00 -16.90 16.04
CA ARG A 35 -16.37 -17.44 15.90
C ARG A 35 -16.40 -18.80 15.22
N TYR A 36 -15.58 -18.98 14.18
CA TYR A 36 -15.47 -20.25 13.47
C TYR A 36 -14.93 -21.35 14.39
N VAL A 37 -13.80 -21.11 15.05
CA VAL A 37 -13.18 -22.06 15.99
C VAL A 37 -14.13 -22.38 17.14
N SER A 38 -14.76 -21.38 17.75
CA SER A 38 -15.72 -21.62 18.83
C SER A 38 -16.95 -22.41 18.36
N ALA A 39 -17.44 -22.18 17.14
CA ALA A 39 -18.55 -22.98 16.61
C ALA A 39 -18.12 -24.42 16.29
N TYR A 40 -16.91 -24.61 15.76
CA TYR A 40 -16.31 -25.92 15.52
C TYR A 40 -16.11 -26.71 16.82
N GLU A 41 -15.57 -26.08 17.87
CA GLU A 41 -15.39 -26.70 19.19
C GLU A 41 -16.71 -27.13 19.85
N ARG A 42 -17.81 -26.42 19.56
CA ARG A 42 -19.16 -26.81 20.02
C ARG A 42 -19.82 -27.86 19.14
N ALA A 43 -19.31 -28.12 17.94
CA ALA A 43 -19.85 -29.09 17.01
C ALA A 43 -19.48 -30.52 17.41
N THR A 44 -20.08 -31.01 18.51
CA THR A 44 -19.73 -32.29 19.11
C THR A 44 -20.51 -33.48 18.56
N THR A 45 -21.63 -33.24 17.88
CA THR A 45 -22.49 -34.31 17.35
C THR A 45 -22.20 -34.55 15.88
N VAL A 46 -21.94 -35.81 15.53
CA VAL A 46 -21.60 -36.22 14.16
C VAL A 46 -22.77 -36.96 13.53
N VAL A 47 -23.10 -36.62 12.29
CA VAL A 47 -24.09 -37.31 11.45
C VAL A 47 -23.52 -37.62 10.08
N GLU A 48 -24.04 -38.65 9.43
CA GLU A 48 -23.69 -38.96 8.05
C GLU A 48 -24.50 -38.10 7.09
N GLY A 49 -23.81 -37.21 6.37
CA GLY A 49 -24.35 -36.54 5.20
C GLY A 49 -24.11 -37.35 3.94
N THR A 50 -24.89 -37.11 2.89
CA THR A 50 -24.67 -37.66 1.54
C THR A 50 -24.15 -36.58 0.61
N ILE A 51 -23.08 -36.87 -0.11
CA ILE A 51 -22.53 -35.96 -1.13
C ILE A 51 -23.51 -35.93 -2.31
N VAL A 52 -24.14 -34.78 -2.53
CA VAL A 52 -25.13 -34.61 -3.61
C VAL A 52 -24.50 -34.06 -4.89
N GLU A 53 -23.40 -33.34 -4.77
CA GLU A 53 -22.64 -32.76 -5.89
C GLU A 53 -21.15 -32.76 -5.53
N ASP A 54 -20.32 -33.21 -6.46
CA ASP A 54 -18.85 -33.15 -6.43
C ASP A 54 -18.36 -32.18 -7.52
N GLY A 55 -17.52 -31.20 -7.17
CA GLY A 55 -16.85 -30.33 -8.15
C GLY A 55 -17.66 -29.12 -8.66
N ILE A 56 -18.36 -28.38 -7.79
CA ILE A 56 -18.94 -27.09 -8.19
C ILE A 56 -17.92 -25.96 -8.07
N GLY A 57 -17.51 -25.42 -9.22
CA GLY A 57 -16.82 -24.14 -9.34
C GLY A 57 -15.29 -24.25 -9.32
N ASP A 58 -14.72 -24.90 -8.31
CA ASP A 58 -13.26 -25.08 -8.14
C ASP A 58 -12.93 -26.54 -7.75
N VAL A 59 -11.72 -26.99 -8.05
CA VAL A 59 -11.19 -28.30 -7.60
C VAL A 59 -11.05 -28.24 -6.08
N GLY A 60 -11.73 -29.12 -5.34
CA GLY A 60 -11.64 -29.15 -3.87
C GLY A 60 -12.92 -28.81 -3.11
N ASP A 61 -14.11 -28.90 -3.72
CA ASP A 61 -15.38 -28.65 -3.03
C ASP A 61 -16.43 -29.73 -3.28
N ILE A 62 -17.15 -30.07 -2.21
CA ILE A 62 -18.32 -30.95 -2.25
C ILE A 62 -19.54 -30.26 -1.65
N ARG A 63 -20.73 -30.62 -2.13
CA ARG A 63 -21.98 -30.24 -1.50
C ARG A 63 -22.60 -31.46 -0.84
N VAL A 64 -22.84 -31.35 0.46
CA VAL A 64 -23.33 -32.44 1.30
C VAL A 64 -24.71 -32.09 1.80
N ARG A 65 -25.63 -33.02 1.60
CA ARG A 65 -26.98 -33.01 2.17
C ARG A 65 -26.96 -33.83 3.45
N TRP A 66 -27.37 -33.26 4.57
CA TRP A 66 -27.38 -33.95 5.86
C TRP A 66 -28.63 -33.56 6.65
N MET A 67 -28.96 -34.34 7.68
CA MET A 67 -30.15 -34.13 8.50
C MET A 67 -29.72 -33.97 9.96
N ASP A 68 -30.22 -32.94 10.63
CA ASP A 68 -29.98 -32.76 12.06
C ASP A 68 -30.88 -33.67 12.92
N HIS A 69 -30.61 -33.75 14.22
CA HIS A 69 -31.41 -34.57 15.14
C HIS A 69 -32.87 -34.10 15.27
N ALA A 70 -33.18 -32.87 14.85
CA ALA A 70 -34.53 -32.34 14.80
C ALA A 70 -35.25 -32.71 13.49
N GLY A 71 -34.60 -33.48 12.61
CA GLY A 71 -35.15 -33.93 11.33
C GLY A 71 -35.13 -32.86 10.24
N ARG A 72 -34.42 -31.75 10.42
CA ARG A 72 -34.30 -30.71 9.38
C ARG A 72 -33.15 -31.04 8.45
N GLU A 73 -33.44 -30.95 7.16
CA GLU A 73 -32.47 -31.16 6.10
C GLU A 73 -31.67 -29.88 5.85
N HIS A 74 -30.35 -30.07 5.69
CA HIS A 74 -29.39 -29.02 5.40
C HIS A 74 -28.61 -29.42 4.15
N VAL A 75 -28.33 -28.44 3.29
CA VAL A 75 -27.44 -28.62 2.15
C VAL A 75 -26.33 -27.58 2.25
N GLN A 76 -25.10 -28.05 2.45
CA GLN A 76 -23.96 -27.19 2.72
C GLN A 76 -22.77 -27.56 1.83
N ARG A 77 -21.99 -26.54 1.46
CA ARG A 77 -20.70 -26.71 0.78
C ARG A 77 -19.60 -26.91 1.82
N PHE A 78 -18.71 -27.86 1.56
CA PHE A 78 -17.50 -28.11 2.32
C PHE A 78 -16.32 -28.11 1.37
N GLY A 79 -15.26 -27.37 1.72
CA GLY A 79 -13.97 -27.54 1.07
C GLY A 79 -13.36 -28.87 1.49
N ILE A 80 -12.69 -29.55 0.58
CA ILE A 80 -11.98 -30.81 0.85
C ILE A 80 -10.59 -30.81 0.21
N TYR A 81 -9.65 -31.45 0.87
CA TYR A 81 -8.28 -31.65 0.41
C TYR A 81 -8.14 -32.90 -0.46
N ASP A 82 -8.84 -34.00 -0.11
CA ASP A 82 -8.80 -35.25 -0.86
C ASP A 82 -10.02 -35.40 -1.79
N THR A 83 -9.93 -34.80 -2.98
CA THR A 83 -11.02 -34.83 -3.98
C THR A 83 -11.36 -36.23 -4.48
N ASP A 84 -10.43 -37.18 -4.42
CA ASP A 84 -10.61 -38.52 -4.95
C ASP A 84 -11.37 -39.42 -3.95
N ARG A 85 -11.28 -39.13 -2.65
CA ARG A 85 -11.97 -39.85 -1.58
C ARG A 85 -13.48 -39.59 -1.55
N TYR A 86 -13.89 -38.36 -1.86
CA TYR A 86 -15.25 -37.86 -1.68
C TYR A 86 -15.99 -37.63 -3.00
N THR A 87 -16.53 -38.71 -3.57
CA THR A 87 -17.34 -38.68 -4.79
C THR A 87 -18.85 -38.61 -4.50
N LYS A 88 -19.62 -38.09 -5.46
CA LYS A 88 -21.07 -38.00 -5.36
C LYS A 88 -21.73 -39.34 -5.02
N GLY A 89 -22.69 -39.27 -4.10
CA GLY A 89 -23.45 -40.42 -3.57
C GLY A 89 -22.80 -41.12 -2.38
N ARG A 90 -21.55 -40.80 -2.03
CA ARG A 90 -20.91 -41.31 -0.81
C ARG A 90 -21.33 -40.54 0.42
N THR A 91 -21.08 -41.16 1.58
CA THR A 91 -21.28 -40.52 2.88
C THR A 91 -20.12 -39.58 3.21
N PHE A 92 -20.43 -38.49 3.91
CA PHE A 92 -19.48 -37.52 4.42
C PHE A 92 -19.86 -37.19 5.86
N PRO A 93 -18.96 -37.38 6.84
CA PRO A 93 -19.29 -37.17 8.24
C PRO A 93 -19.30 -35.67 8.57
N VAL A 94 -20.45 -35.18 9.05
CA VAL A 94 -20.69 -33.78 9.38
C VAL A 94 -20.84 -33.63 10.89
N ALA A 95 -20.00 -32.81 11.50
CA ALA A 95 -20.12 -32.38 12.89
C ALA A 95 -21.00 -31.12 12.99
N TYR A 96 -21.88 -31.04 13.97
CA TYR A 96 -22.70 -29.84 14.23
C TYR A 96 -23.02 -29.67 15.72
N ASP A 97 -23.48 -28.47 16.10
CA ASP A 97 -23.86 -28.13 17.47
C ASP A 97 -25.36 -28.46 17.68
N PRO A 98 -25.71 -29.47 18.49
CA PRO A 98 -27.11 -29.83 18.71
C PRO A 98 -27.88 -28.78 19.52
N ALA A 99 -27.21 -27.90 20.26
CA ALA A 99 -27.86 -26.87 21.08
C ALA A 99 -28.30 -25.65 20.26
N GLU A 100 -27.74 -25.46 19.06
CA GLU A 100 -28.12 -24.41 18.11
C GLU A 100 -28.79 -25.04 16.87
N PRO A 101 -30.09 -25.40 16.93
CA PRO A 101 -30.80 -25.95 15.79
C PRO A 101 -30.83 -24.95 14.62
N GLY A 102 -29.92 -25.17 13.67
CA GLY A 102 -29.68 -24.33 12.48
C GLY A 102 -28.20 -23.98 12.30
N SER A 103 -27.34 -24.50 13.18
CA SER A 103 -25.90 -24.31 13.13
C SER A 103 -25.33 -24.85 11.82
N ARG A 104 -24.35 -24.12 11.28
CA ARG A 104 -23.45 -24.57 10.22
C ARG A 104 -22.84 -25.92 10.62
N GLY A 105 -22.79 -26.87 9.68
CA GLY A 105 -22.05 -28.12 9.84
C GLY A 105 -20.56 -27.91 9.55
N PHE A 106 -19.73 -28.78 10.10
CA PHE A 106 -18.27 -28.80 9.94
C PHE A 106 -17.81 -30.19 9.50
N PRO A 107 -16.69 -30.33 8.79
CA PRO A 107 -16.08 -31.64 8.56
C PRO A 107 -15.75 -32.31 9.90
N ALA A 108 -16.23 -33.53 10.13
CA ALA A 108 -15.85 -34.32 11.29
C ALA A 108 -14.53 -35.09 11.07
N ASP A 109 -14.08 -35.19 9.82
CA ASP A 109 -12.81 -35.81 9.47
C ASP A 109 -11.66 -34.84 9.82
N PRO A 110 -10.73 -35.20 10.73
CA PRO A 110 -9.64 -34.32 11.15
C PRO A 110 -8.63 -34.03 10.03
N ASP A 111 -8.61 -34.85 8.97
CA ASP A 111 -7.75 -34.62 7.80
C ASP A 111 -8.34 -33.55 6.87
N GLU A 112 -9.60 -33.15 7.07
CA GLU A 112 -10.33 -32.19 6.25
C GLU A 112 -10.55 -30.85 6.99
N THR A 113 -9.54 -29.98 6.95
CA THR A 113 -9.48 -28.70 7.69
C THR A 113 -9.59 -27.43 6.81
N SER A 114 -9.96 -27.61 5.54
CA SER A 114 -9.94 -26.62 4.45
C SER A 114 -10.47 -25.21 4.83
N GLU A 115 -11.63 -25.11 5.47
CA GLU A 115 -12.26 -23.81 5.75
C GLU A 115 -11.51 -22.98 6.82
N ALA A 116 -10.74 -23.63 7.70
CA ALA A 116 -9.93 -22.92 8.69
C ALA A 116 -8.68 -22.31 8.04
N ASP A 117 -8.02 -23.06 7.14
CA ASP A 117 -6.81 -22.61 6.45
C ASP A 117 -7.10 -21.46 5.48
N ASP A 118 -8.28 -21.45 4.86
CA ASP A 118 -8.77 -20.36 3.99
C ASP A 118 -8.83 -19.00 4.70
N LEU A 119 -8.99 -18.98 6.03
CA LEU A 119 -8.98 -17.75 6.82
C LEU A 119 -7.56 -17.38 7.31
N VAL A 120 -6.72 -18.36 7.61
CA VAL A 120 -5.38 -18.14 8.17
C VAL A 120 -4.41 -17.58 7.14
N VAL A 121 -4.40 -18.14 5.92
CA VAL A 121 -3.45 -17.73 4.87
C VAL A 121 -3.58 -16.24 4.51
N PRO A 122 -4.78 -15.69 4.25
CA PRO A 122 -4.94 -14.25 3.99
C PRO A 122 -4.52 -13.35 5.16
N ILE A 123 -4.77 -13.78 6.41
CA ILE A 123 -4.32 -13.05 7.61
C ILE A 123 -2.79 -12.98 7.65
N LEU A 124 -2.11 -14.10 7.40
CA LEU A 124 -0.65 -14.16 7.38
C LEU A 124 -0.06 -13.28 6.27
N ILE A 125 -0.64 -13.33 5.05
CA ILE A 125 -0.21 -12.48 3.93
C ILE A 125 -0.41 -11.00 4.28
N ALA A 126 -1.58 -10.61 4.79
CA ALA A 126 -1.87 -9.23 5.17
C ALA A 126 -0.94 -8.74 6.29
N GLY A 127 -0.68 -9.59 7.29
CA GLY A 127 0.27 -9.32 8.37
C GLY A 127 1.69 -9.12 7.84
N PHE A 128 2.14 -10.01 6.97
CA PHE A 128 3.47 -9.93 6.34
C PHE A 128 3.64 -8.65 5.51
N VAL A 129 2.68 -8.32 4.65
CA VAL A 129 2.69 -7.09 3.84
C VAL A 129 2.72 -5.85 4.74
N THR A 130 1.93 -5.84 5.81
CA THR A 130 1.92 -4.74 6.79
C THR A 130 3.29 -4.54 7.43
N VAL A 131 3.93 -5.63 7.88
CA VAL A 131 5.27 -5.60 8.46
C VAL A 131 6.29 -5.05 7.47
N LEU A 132 6.25 -5.47 6.19
CA LEU A 132 7.16 -4.96 5.16
C LEU A 132 7.00 -3.46 4.92
N VAL A 133 5.76 -2.96 4.81
CA VAL A 133 5.47 -1.53 4.61
C VAL A 133 5.96 -0.71 5.81
N VAL A 134 5.67 -1.17 7.03
CA VAL A 134 6.12 -0.52 8.26
C VAL A 134 7.65 -0.51 8.33
N LEU A 135 8.30 -1.64 8.07
CA LEU A 135 9.77 -1.75 8.07
C LEU A 135 10.41 -0.82 7.03
N ALA A 136 9.81 -0.69 5.84
CA ALA A 136 10.29 0.21 4.81
C ALA A 136 10.25 1.69 5.26
N TRP A 137 9.16 2.12 5.92
CA TRP A 137 9.05 3.46 6.50
C TRP A 137 9.99 3.67 7.68
N MET A 138 10.10 2.70 8.59
CA MET A 138 11.04 2.77 9.73
C MET A 138 12.48 2.88 9.24
N LEU A 139 12.89 2.04 8.29
CA LEU A 139 14.23 2.06 7.72
C LEU A 139 14.50 3.40 7.03
N ARG A 140 13.54 3.92 6.26
CA ARG A 140 13.67 5.24 5.62
C ARG A 140 13.80 6.36 6.66
N GLY A 141 12.98 6.36 7.71
CA GLY A 141 13.05 7.32 8.82
C GLY A 141 14.37 7.25 9.58
N LEU A 142 14.85 6.04 9.87
CA LEU A 142 16.15 5.80 10.52
C LEU A 142 17.31 6.31 9.67
N LEU A 143 17.31 5.99 8.37
CA LEU A 143 18.34 6.46 7.43
C LEU A 143 18.32 7.99 7.29
N PHE A 144 17.13 8.59 7.25
CA PHE A 144 16.97 10.04 7.27
C PHE A 144 17.54 10.65 8.56
N ARG A 145 17.18 10.11 9.73
CA ARG A 145 17.66 10.61 11.03
C ARG A 145 19.18 10.49 11.15
N ARG A 146 19.74 9.36 10.69
CA ARG A 146 21.19 9.13 10.68
C ARG A 146 21.92 10.12 9.78
N ALA A 147 21.39 10.40 8.59
CA ALA A 147 21.97 11.36 7.66
C ALA A 147 21.81 12.81 8.14
N ALA A 148 20.66 13.17 8.73
CA ALA A 148 20.39 14.51 9.26
C ALA A 148 21.22 14.88 10.50
N GLY A 149 21.82 13.89 11.19
CA GLY A 149 22.75 14.11 12.30
C GLY A 149 24.22 14.22 11.90
N GLN A 150 24.55 14.09 10.61
CA GLN A 150 25.91 14.20 10.10
C GLN A 150 26.38 15.66 9.98
N PRO A 151 27.68 15.91 9.79
CA PRO A 151 28.22 17.25 9.55
C PRO A 151 27.52 17.98 8.41
N ARG A 152 27.46 19.31 8.52
CA ARG A 152 26.80 20.21 7.59
C ARG A 152 27.79 20.84 6.63
N ARG A 153 27.41 20.97 5.36
CA ARG A 153 28.18 21.68 4.33
C ARG A 153 27.24 22.52 3.48
N LEU A 154 27.66 23.75 3.17
CA LEU A 154 26.93 24.61 2.23
C LEU A 154 27.23 24.19 0.79
N MET A 155 26.20 24.12 -0.05
CA MET A 155 26.29 23.80 -1.47
C MET A 155 25.21 24.56 -2.24
N MET A 156 25.30 24.56 -3.57
CA MET A 156 24.23 25.02 -4.45
C MET A 156 23.40 23.82 -4.90
N ALA A 157 22.08 23.97 -4.96
CA ALA A 157 21.16 22.94 -5.42
C ALA A 157 20.22 23.47 -6.50
N SER A 158 20.05 22.69 -7.56
CA SER A 158 18.97 22.86 -8.54
C SER A 158 17.98 21.72 -8.39
N VAL A 159 16.70 22.04 -8.29
CA VAL A 159 15.62 21.06 -8.21
C VAL A 159 15.11 20.78 -9.62
N LEU A 160 15.06 19.51 -9.98
CA LEU A 160 14.71 19.05 -11.32
C LEU A 160 13.56 18.05 -11.23
N ALA A 161 12.64 18.14 -12.19
CA ALA A 161 11.61 17.15 -12.41
C ALA A 161 12.17 16.07 -13.34
N GLY A 162 12.11 14.82 -12.90
CA GLY A 162 12.58 13.68 -13.66
C GLY A 162 11.42 12.89 -14.24
N ASP A 163 11.26 12.94 -15.55
CA ASP A 163 10.30 12.13 -16.30
C ASP A 163 10.97 10.91 -16.95
N ARG A 164 10.22 9.81 -17.08
CA ARG A 164 10.71 8.57 -17.67
C ARG A 164 9.93 8.28 -18.96
N PRO A 165 10.46 8.66 -20.13
CA PRO A 165 9.73 8.55 -21.39
C PRO A 165 9.40 7.09 -21.76
N ASP A 166 10.29 6.16 -21.45
CA ASP A 166 10.12 4.72 -21.73
C ASP A 166 9.59 3.94 -20.51
N GLY A 167 8.73 4.58 -19.70
CA GLY A 167 8.13 3.95 -18.53
C GLY A 167 7.04 2.94 -18.88
N PRO A 168 6.70 1.99 -17.97
CA PRO A 168 5.45 1.25 -18.11
C PRO A 168 4.26 2.23 -18.20
N PRO A 169 3.14 1.84 -18.84
CA PRO A 169 1.99 2.74 -19.08
C PRO A 169 1.40 3.35 -17.81
N ILE A 170 1.69 2.73 -16.65
CA ILE A 170 1.36 3.26 -15.33
C ILE A 170 2.52 4.15 -14.86
N SER A 171 2.50 5.42 -15.25
CA SER A 171 3.42 6.42 -14.71
C SER A 171 3.11 6.66 -13.22
N VAL A 172 4.09 6.40 -12.37
CA VAL A 172 4.00 6.64 -10.91
C VAL A 172 4.06 8.14 -10.60
N GLY A 173 4.35 8.96 -11.61
CA GLY A 173 4.53 10.39 -11.52
C GLY A 173 5.98 10.83 -11.64
N ASN A 174 6.16 12.14 -11.81
CA ASN A 174 7.48 12.74 -11.99
C ASN A 174 8.30 12.55 -10.71
N SER A 175 9.54 12.13 -10.89
CA SER A 175 10.47 11.94 -9.78
C SER A 175 11.17 13.26 -9.45
N THR A 176 11.25 13.64 -8.18
CA THR A 176 12.00 14.85 -7.78
C THR A 176 13.48 14.52 -7.64
N TRP A 177 14.32 15.23 -8.39
CA TRP A 177 15.78 15.14 -8.31
C TRP A 177 16.36 16.45 -7.81
N VAL A 178 17.46 16.34 -7.06
CA VAL A 178 18.29 17.48 -6.70
C VAL A 178 19.67 17.27 -7.28
N ALA A 179 20.08 18.24 -8.09
CA ALA A 179 21.43 18.38 -8.60
C ALA A 179 22.20 19.30 -7.66
N LEU A 180 23.32 18.83 -7.13
CA LEU A 180 24.16 19.53 -6.16
C LEU A 180 25.48 19.94 -6.82
N ALA A 181 25.85 21.20 -6.64
CA ALA A 181 27.12 21.78 -7.08
C ALA A 181 27.84 22.41 -5.89
N GLU A 182 29.16 22.25 -5.82
CA GLU A 182 29.97 22.89 -4.76
C GLU A 182 30.10 24.40 -4.96
N ASP A 183 30.14 24.84 -6.23
CA ASP A 183 30.19 26.23 -6.65
C ASP A 183 29.18 26.42 -7.79
N SER A 184 28.47 27.56 -7.81
CA SER A 184 27.48 27.88 -8.85
C SER A 184 28.10 28.01 -10.24
N ARG A 185 29.41 28.23 -10.33
CA ARG A 185 30.15 28.31 -11.59
C ARG A 185 30.49 26.95 -12.19
N ARG A 186 30.45 25.88 -11.40
CA ARG A 186 30.69 24.52 -11.87
C ARG A 186 29.35 23.81 -12.06
N GLY A 187 29.28 22.98 -13.09
CA GLY A 187 28.11 22.13 -13.31
C GLY A 187 27.83 21.21 -12.11
N PRO A 188 26.65 20.61 -12.03
CA PRO A 188 26.28 19.75 -10.91
C PRO A 188 27.12 18.48 -10.85
N ASP A 189 27.87 18.33 -9.76
CA ASP A 189 28.77 17.22 -9.51
C ASP A 189 28.08 16.00 -8.90
N ARG A 190 26.90 16.21 -8.31
CA ARG A 190 26.19 15.18 -7.55
C ARG A 190 24.69 15.24 -7.78
N TRP A 191 24.06 14.08 -7.77
CA TRP A 191 22.66 13.90 -8.10
C TRP A 191 22.00 12.99 -7.09
N GLN A 192 20.85 13.40 -6.54
CA GLN A 192 20.11 12.56 -5.61
C GLN A 192 18.61 12.70 -5.82
N ARG A 193 17.92 11.56 -5.85
CA ARG A 193 16.46 11.52 -5.83
C ARG A 193 15.96 11.76 -4.42
N VAL A 194 15.01 12.68 -4.28
CA VAL A 194 14.36 13.04 -3.03
C VAL A 194 12.86 12.79 -3.14
N MET A 195 12.21 12.68 -1.99
CA MET A 195 10.75 12.66 -1.92
C MET A 195 10.22 14.05 -2.24
N TRP A 196 9.18 14.10 -3.06
CA TRP A 196 8.50 15.36 -3.35
C TRP A 196 8.05 16.05 -2.06
N HIS A 197 8.17 17.37 -2.04
CA HIS A 197 7.77 18.24 -0.95
C HIS A 197 7.33 19.59 -1.56
N PRO A 198 6.22 20.21 -1.14
CA PRO A 198 5.72 21.43 -1.79
C PRO A 198 6.73 22.59 -1.83
N ALA A 199 7.62 22.68 -0.84
CA ALA A 199 8.73 23.65 -0.84
C ALA A 199 9.73 23.49 -2.01
N VAL A 200 9.78 22.33 -2.68
CA VAL A 200 10.59 22.17 -3.89
C VAL A 200 9.93 22.78 -5.12
N ASP A 201 8.64 23.11 -5.06
CA ASP A 201 7.93 23.78 -6.15
C ASP A 201 8.15 25.30 -6.10
N SER A 202 8.50 25.85 -4.93
CA SER A 202 8.83 27.27 -4.73
C SER A 202 10.29 27.62 -5.04
N VAL A 203 11.11 26.65 -5.45
CA VAL A 203 12.54 26.85 -5.72
C VAL A 203 12.75 26.88 -7.22
N SER A 204 13.26 28.01 -7.72
CA SER A 204 13.70 28.19 -9.10
C SER A 204 15.22 28.42 -9.17
N GLY A 205 15.86 27.83 -10.16
CA GLY A 205 17.31 27.95 -10.35
C GLY A 205 18.16 27.28 -9.27
N ALA A 206 19.43 27.68 -9.23
CA ALA A 206 20.40 27.20 -8.23
C ALA A 206 20.27 27.99 -6.93
N VAL A 207 19.87 27.32 -5.85
CA VAL A 207 19.72 27.93 -4.51
C VAL A 207 20.77 27.42 -3.53
N PRO A 208 21.22 28.26 -2.58
CA PRO A 208 22.10 27.80 -1.51
C PRO A 208 21.33 26.85 -0.58
N VAL A 209 21.91 25.69 -0.32
CA VAL A 209 21.35 24.66 0.56
C VAL A 209 22.39 24.21 1.59
N THR A 210 21.90 23.67 2.70
CA THR A 210 22.74 22.96 3.66
C THR A 210 22.60 21.47 3.46
N VAL A 211 23.69 20.79 3.13
CA VAL A 211 23.75 19.34 2.97
C VAL A 211 24.27 18.72 4.25
N HIS A 212 23.54 17.74 4.79
CA HIS A 212 23.94 16.94 5.95
C HIS A 212 24.43 15.57 5.46
N GLY A 213 25.70 15.25 5.75
CA GLY A 213 26.33 14.01 5.33
C GLY A 213 27.58 14.20 4.47
N ASP A 214 28.25 13.08 4.21
CA ASP A 214 29.45 13.06 3.38
C ASP A 214 29.10 13.00 1.88
N VAL A 215 29.30 14.13 1.20
CA VAL A 215 29.05 14.35 -0.25
C VAL A 215 30.10 13.66 -1.13
N SER A 216 31.27 13.34 -0.57
CA SER A 216 32.29 12.56 -1.28
C SER A 216 31.90 11.09 -1.38
N SER A 217 31.12 10.60 -0.41
CA SER A 217 30.62 9.23 -0.40
C SER A 217 29.45 8.99 -1.36
N LYS A 218 29.20 7.72 -1.69
CA LYS A 218 27.97 7.27 -2.38
C LYS A 218 26.78 7.09 -1.43
N ARG A 219 26.86 7.58 -0.19
CA ARG A 219 25.79 7.42 0.81
C ARG A 219 24.66 8.43 0.55
N ARG A 220 23.57 8.29 1.28
CA ARG A 220 22.44 9.22 1.22
C ARG A 220 22.82 10.47 2.01
N VAL A 221 22.60 11.64 1.43
CA VAL A 221 22.67 12.92 2.16
C VAL A 221 21.26 13.47 2.38
N VAL A 222 21.09 14.32 3.37
CA VAL A 222 19.86 15.07 3.62
C VAL A 222 20.10 16.51 3.19
N ILE A 223 19.19 17.05 2.39
CA ILE A 223 19.31 18.39 1.82
C ILE A 223 18.33 19.28 2.55
N GLU A 224 18.82 20.35 3.17
CA GLU A 224 18.03 21.35 3.84
C GLU A 224 17.94 22.60 2.96
N LEU A 225 16.73 22.87 2.48
CA LEU A 225 16.39 24.04 1.66
C LEU A 225 16.36 25.32 2.51
N PRO A 226 16.45 26.50 1.87
CA PRO A 226 16.11 27.76 2.51
C PRO A 226 14.74 27.67 3.20
N GLY A 227 14.68 28.08 4.47
CA GLY A 227 13.47 27.90 5.29
C GLY A 227 13.44 26.63 6.15
N GLN A 228 14.58 25.93 6.28
CA GLN A 228 14.79 24.79 7.18
C GLN A 228 13.97 23.54 6.81
N VAL A 229 13.59 23.41 5.54
CA VAL A 229 12.87 22.24 5.04
C VAL A 229 13.89 21.16 4.67
N ARG A 230 13.81 20.01 5.31
CA ARG A 230 14.70 18.87 5.03
C ARG A 230 14.04 17.89 4.08
N LEU A 231 14.68 17.65 2.95
CA LEU A 231 14.23 16.71 1.93
C LEU A 231 14.60 15.28 2.31
N VAL A 232 13.65 14.36 2.14
CA VAL A 232 13.85 12.94 2.47
C VAL A 232 14.49 12.22 1.28
N PRO A 233 15.67 11.60 1.44
CA PRO A 233 16.36 10.95 0.33
C PRO A 233 15.73 9.59 -0.01
N ILE A 234 15.46 9.37 -1.30
CA ILE A 234 14.94 8.09 -1.83
C ILE A 234 16.09 7.22 -2.34
N GLY A 235 17.13 7.86 -2.90
CA GLY A 235 18.28 7.18 -3.48
C GLY A 235 19.61 7.54 -2.82
N ARG A 236 20.62 6.75 -3.17
CA ARG A 236 22.04 7.07 -2.95
C ARG A 236 22.45 8.31 -3.76
N LEU A 237 23.42 9.05 -3.27
CA LEU A 237 24.06 10.12 -4.03
C LEU A 237 24.81 9.53 -5.24
N ARG A 238 24.66 10.16 -6.40
CA ARG A 238 25.26 9.74 -7.67
C ARG A 238 26.22 10.80 -8.18
N HIS A 239 27.29 10.38 -8.85
CA HIS A 239 28.26 11.28 -9.47
C HIS A 239 27.93 11.63 -10.93
N ARG A 240 26.91 10.97 -11.49
CA ARG A 240 26.47 11.13 -12.87
C ARG A 240 24.96 11.31 -12.92
N PRO A 241 24.43 12.04 -13.91
CA PRO A 241 23.00 12.16 -14.09
C PRO A 241 22.36 10.78 -14.35
N PRO A 242 21.08 10.60 -13.98
CA PRO A 242 20.34 9.36 -14.25
C PRO A 242 20.19 9.09 -15.76
N LYS A 243 20.65 7.92 -16.23
CA LYS A 243 20.70 7.55 -17.67
C LYS A 243 19.35 7.29 -18.38
N ARG A 244 18.23 7.26 -17.66
CA ARG A 244 16.89 6.89 -18.20
C ARG A 244 15.79 7.81 -17.67
N VAL A 245 16.17 9.04 -17.35
CA VAL A 245 15.26 10.05 -16.81
C VAL A 245 15.61 11.33 -17.53
N VAL A 246 14.63 11.90 -18.23
CA VAL A 246 14.75 13.25 -18.77
C VAL A 246 14.56 14.19 -17.59
N LEU A 247 15.56 15.04 -17.37
CA LEU A 247 15.59 15.97 -16.26
C LEU A 247 15.29 17.35 -16.80
N GLU A 248 14.15 17.88 -16.40
CA GLU A 248 13.73 19.22 -16.76
C GLU A 248 13.87 20.13 -15.55
N GLU A 249 14.38 21.34 -15.80
CA GLU A 249 14.35 22.38 -14.79
C GLU A 249 12.88 22.75 -14.53
N ARG A 250 12.54 22.93 -13.27
CA ARG A 250 11.18 23.27 -12.88
C ARG A 250 10.91 24.73 -13.23
N SER A 251 10.42 24.95 -14.44
CA SER A 251 10.14 26.27 -15.00
C SER A 251 8.80 26.87 -14.59
N ASP A 252 7.97 26.14 -13.83
CA ASP A 252 6.56 26.51 -13.61
C ASP A 252 6.31 27.70 -12.65
N VAL A 253 7.36 28.28 -12.04
CA VAL A 253 7.22 29.54 -11.26
C VAL A 253 8.33 30.54 -11.62
N GLY A 254 8.80 30.47 -12.87
CA GLY A 254 9.52 31.57 -13.51
C GLY A 254 8.52 32.59 -14.04
N GLY A 255 7.76 33.25 -13.16
CA GLY A 255 7.15 34.52 -13.52
C GLY A 255 8.29 35.47 -13.88
N ASN A 256 8.54 35.65 -15.17
CA ASN A 256 9.38 36.72 -15.66
C ASN A 256 8.84 38.01 -15.03
N LEU A 257 9.62 38.60 -14.11
CA LEU A 257 9.30 39.89 -13.49
C LEU A 257 9.22 41.05 -14.51
N HIS A 258 9.48 40.77 -15.79
CA HIS A 258 9.29 41.69 -16.92
C HIS A 258 8.01 41.45 -17.73
N ASP A 259 7.23 40.40 -17.46
CA ASP A 259 5.85 40.27 -17.92
C ASP A 259 4.88 40.57 -16.76
N PHE A 260 4.95 41.79 -16.24
CA PHE A 260 3.77 42.41 -15.62
C PHE A 260 2.76 42.73 -16.73
N VAL A 261 2.21 41.68 -17.34
CA VAL A 261 0.89 41.77 -17.95
C VAL A 261 -0.06 41.97 -16.78
N ILE A 262 -0.65 43.15 -16.72
CA ILE A 262 -1.83 43.45 -15.90
C ILE A 262 -2.82 42.31 -16.17
N LEU A 263 -2.90 41.33 -15.27
CA LEU A 263 -3.93 40.31 -15.32
C LEU A 263 -5.26 41.07 -15.19
N PRO A 264 -6.13 41.05 -16.21
CA PRO A 264 -7.42 41.71 -16.12
C PRO A 264 -8.18 41.17 -14.92
N ALA A 265 -8.94 42.02 -14.24
CA ALA A 265 -9.83 41.60 -13.16
C ALA A 265 -10.73 40.46 -13.67
N GLY A 266 -10.44 39.22 -13.25
CA GLY A 266 -11.07 38.00 -13.77
C GLY A 266 -10.09 36.90 -14.21
N ALA A 267 -8.78 37.13 -14.24
CA ALA A 267 -7.83 36.06 -14.51
C ALA A 267 -7.78 35.06 -13.34
N SER A 268 -8.23 33.84 -13.62
CA SER A 268 -8.15 32.71 -12.68
C SER A 268 -6.69 32.41 -12.35
N LEU A 269 -6.35 32.45 -11.06
CA LEU A 269 -5.09 31.92 -10.53
C LEU A 269 -4.80 30.56 -11.17
N PRO A 270 -3.54 30.24 -11.52
CA PRO A 270 -3.19 28.91 -12.03
C PRO A 270 -3.74 27.89 -11.05
N GLU A 271 -4.63 27.04 -11.54
CA GLU A 271 -5.37 26.07 -10.75
C GLU A 271 -4.36 25.35 -9.85
N ASN A 272 -4.58 25.47 -8.55
CA ASN A 272 -3.90 24.74 -7.50
C ASN A 272 -3.83 23.26 -7.93
N ARG A 273 -2.68 22.88 -8.52
CA ARG A 273 -2.47 21.57 -9.15
C ARG A 273 -2.98 20.54 -8.15
N ARG A 274 -4.03 19.79 -8.50
CA ARG A 274 -4.72 18.88 -7.57
C ARG A 274 -3.74 17.79 -7.15
N TRP A 275 -2.92 18.09 -6.14
CA TRP A 275 -1.92 17.24 -5.50
C TRP A 275 -2.51 15.98 -4.83
N TRP A 276 -3.81 15.75 -5.01
CA TRP A 276 -4.50 14.55 -4.57
C TRP A 276 -4.88 13.65 -5.74
N GLY A 277 -4.74 14.11 -6.99
CA GLY A 277 -5.20 13.42 -8.19
C GLY A 277 -4.59 12.03 -8.31
N ARG A 278 -3.25 11.91 -8.24
CA ARG A 278 -2.61 10.58 -8.31
C ARG A 278 -2.91 9.72 -7.09
N ALA A 279 -2.95 10.30 -5.90
CA ALA A 279 -3.31 9.55 -4.69
C ALA A 279 -4.72 8.94 -4.82
N VAL A 280 -5.68 9.67 -5.40
CA VAL A 280 -7.04 9.16 -5.68
C VAL A 280 -7.00 8.08 -6.76
N ILE A 281 -6.25 8.25 -7.85
CA ILE A 281 -6.11 7.21 -8.87
C ILE A 281 -5.55 5.91 -8.26
N PHE A 282 -4.48 6.00 -7.47
CA PHE A 282 -3.92 4.82 -6.79
C PHE A 282 -4.89 4.23 -5.76
N ALA A 283 -5.65 5.05 -5.04
CA ALA A 283 -6.68 4.55 -4.13
C ALA A 283 -7.79 3.79 -4.87
N LEU A 284 -8.25 4.32 -6.02
CA LEU A 284 -9.28 3.68 -6.85
C LEU A 284 -8.78 2.39 -7.50
N VAL A 285 -7.57 2.40 -8.07
CA VAL A 285 -6.95 1.20 -8.65
C VAL A 285 -6.73 0.14 -7.57
N GLY A 286 -6.22 0.54 -6.40
CA GLY A 286 -6.05 -0.36 -5.26
C GLY A 286 -7.38 -0.92 -4.76
N THR A 287 -8.42 -0.09 -4.70
CA THR A 287 -9.80 -0.49 -4.37
C THR A 287 -10.32 -1.54 -5.34
N ALA A 288 -10.19 -1.30 -6.65
CA ALA A 288 -10.65 -2.21 -7.68
C ALA A 288 -9.89 -3.54 -7.66
N LEU A 289 -8.56 -3.51 -7.54
CA LEU A 289 -7.73 -4.71 -7.46
C LEU A 289 -8.03 -5.52 -6.20
N GLY A 290 -8.11 -4.87 -5.04
CA GLY A 290 -8.43 -5.52 -3.78
C GLY A 290 -9.84 -6.13 -3.78
N GLY A 291 -10.83 -5.39 -4.29
CA GLY A 291 -12.20 -5.88 -4.43
C GLY A 291 -12.30 -7.06 -5.39
N LEU A 292 -11.67 -6.97 -6.57
CA LEU A 292 -11.64 -8.06 -7.55
C LEU A 292 -11.00 -9.32 -6.96
N TRP A 293 -9.88 -9.17 -6.26
CA TRP A 293 -9.20 -10.29 -5.62
C TRP A 293 -10.10 -10.96 -4.56
N ALA A 294 -10.81 -10.18 -3.74
CA ALA A 294 -11.78 -10.76 -2.79
C ALA A 294 -12.96 -11.44 -3.46
N ILE A 295 -13.46 -10.94 -4.59
CA ILE A 295 -14.52 -11.62 -5.36
C ILE A 295 -14.04 -12.99 -5.82
N LEU A 296 -12.80 -13.07 -6.32
CA LEU A 296 -12.23 -14.30 -6.86
C LEU A 296 -11.90 -15.34 -5.77
N PHE A 297 -11.46 -14.91 -4.58
CA PHE A 297 -10.87 -15.83 -3.59
C PHE A 297 -11.56 -15.90 -2.22
N ALA A 298 -12.41 -14.94 -1.85
CA ALA A 298 -12.93 -14.83 -0.49
C ALA A 298 -14.45 -14.55 -0.38
N GLY A 299 -15.13 -14.43 -1.53
CA GLY A 299 -16.56 -14.16 -1.62
C GLY A 299 -16.96 -12.72 -1.28
N GLY A 300 -18.25 -12.42 -1.46
CA GLY A 300 -18.79 -11.05 -1.43
C GLY A 300 -18.59 -10.29 -0.12
N LEU A 301 -18.56 -10.98 1.03
CA LEU A 301 -18.43 -10.34 2.34
C LEU A 301 -17.00 -9.87 2.66
N ALA A 302 -15.99 -10.29 1.90
CA ALA A 302 -14.60 -9.86 2.06
C ALA A 302 -14.24 -8.65 1.17
N VAL A 303 -15.06 -8.36 0.16
CA VAL A 303 -14.84 -7.31 -0.84
C VAL A 303 -14.55 -5.93 -0.24
N PRO A 304 -15.35 -5.37 0.69
CA PRO A 304 -15.09 -4.02 1.20
C PRO A 304 -13.78 -3.91 1.98
N LEU A 305 -13.40 -4.97 2.72
CA LEU A 305 -12.15 -5.02 3.47
C LEU A 305 -10.94 -5.11 2.55
N ALA A 306 -10.99 -6.00 1.56
CA ALA A 306 -9.91 -6.14 0.60
C ALA A 306 -9.77 -4.91 -0.30
N ALA A 307 -10.87 -4.28 -0.69
CA ALA A 307 -10.89 -3.00 -1.38
C ALA A 307 -10.16 -1.90 -0.58
N ALA A 308 -10.52 -1.73 0.69
CA ALA A 308 -9.85 -0.76 1.55
C ALA A 308 -8.35 -1.07 1.74
N ALA A 309 -8.01 -2.34 1.94
CA ALA A 309 -6.61 -2.80 2.05
C ALA A 309 -5.80 -2.49 0.78
N GLY A 310 -6.37 -2.81 -0.38
CA GLY A 310 -5.74 -2.56 -1.67
C GLY A 310 -5.51 -1.07 -1.93
N ALA A 311 -6.50 -0.23 -1.61
CA ALA A 311 -6.37 1.23 -1.72
C ALA A 311 -5.22 1.77 -0.86
N VAL A 312 -5.20 1.38 0.42
CA VAL A 312 -4.16 1.76 1.39
C VAL A 312 -2.79 1.30 0.93
N LEU A 313 -2.68 0.04 0.48
CA LEU A 313 -1.42 -0.55 0.04
C LEU A 313 -0.88 0.20 -1.17
N LEU A 314 -1.71 0.44 -2.19
CA LEU A 314 -1.26 1.05 -3.43
C LEU A 314 -0.89 2.52 -3.25
N VAL A 315 -1.63 3.27 -2.42
CA VAL A 315 -1.27 4.63 -2.01
C VAL A 315 0.05 4.64 -1.24
N ASN A 316 0.28 3.67 -0.34
CA ASN A 316 1.55 3.57 0.38
C ASN A 316 2.72 3.23 -0.54
N VAL A 317 2.54 2.30 -1.48
CA VAL A 317 3.54 1.96 -2.50
C VAL A 317 3.88 3.19 -3.33
N TRP A 318 2.89 3.93 -3.80
CA TRP A 318 3.09 5.19 -4.52
C TRP A 318 3.85 6.20 -3.66
N ALA A 319 3.43 6.45 -2.42
CA ALA A 319 4.09 7.36 -1.49
C ALA A 319 5.54 6.95 -1.19
N LEU A 320 5.82 5.64 -1.10
CA LEU A 320 7.18 5.11 -0.91
C LEU A 320 8.09 5.35 -2.11
N THR A 321 7.54 5.56 -3.31
CA THR A 321 8.32 6.01 -4.48
C THR A 321 8.69 7.49 -4.41
N GLY A 322 7.98 8.25 -3.57
CA GLY A 322 8.09 9.70 -3.37
C GLY A 322 8.04 10.51 -4.66
N ALA A 323 7.27 10.01 -5.63
CA ALA A 323 6.88 10.75 -6.82
C ALA A 323 5.97 11.94 -6.46
N GLU A 324 5.91 12.91 -7.37
CA GLU A 324 4.97 14.01 -7.28
C GLU A 324 3.51 13.51 -7.34
N PRO A 325 2.60 14.07 -6.54
CA PRO A 325 1.17 13.79 -6.64
C PRO A 325 0.48 14.22 -7.94
#